data_AF-A0AA88YGC5-F1
#
_entry.id   AF-A0AA88YGC5-F1
#
_cell.length_a   1.000
_cell.length_b   1.000
_cell.length_c   1.000
_cell.angle_alpha   90.00
_cell.angle_beta   90.00
_cell.angle_gamma   90.00
#
_symmetry.space_group_name_H-M   'P 1'
#
loop_
_entity.id
_entity.type
_entity.pdbx_description
1 polymer ?
#
loop_
_entity_poly.entity_id
_entity_poly.type
_entity_poly.pdbx_seq_one_letter_code
_entity_poly.pdbx_strand_id
1 'polypeptide(L)'
;PEYWRQSAMKTIQEAVRMQKNTNKAKNVILFLGDGMGVSTLTPARILKGQMNNKSGEEEHLTWDKFPHVAFSKTYNQDHQTPDSAGTATAILTGVKTNMGMLGVDARTKEGDCASAQGAEIYSIGKWSLDQGRRSTYDMDEVGPSALDQILHKIAEHKEDIDRTVKSRFLELRQEFQGATSSVCKDIKKLKTDSTVTWKSEGNKQQFEPNSKVSDCITQAIWALENSKLDHCKELLLEAVETCNQRNKLVKLADQSSCGWSTVKNYVTNPLADDSDDEKRILKAESKAQREKKEKQKQKSKQKPLYNRSTSTFSNNPGYPFPPIGPTLFMFPGHMQPFRGSAPQFAPRVQGPCFHCGKAGHFRRNCPQQQNTQGGKQ
;
A
#
# COMPACT_ATOMS: atom_id res chain seq x y z
N PRO A 1 40.04 -16.99 32.63
CA PRO A 1 40.27 -18.39 32.18
C PRO A 1 39.98 -19.44 33.26
N GLU A 2 40.43 -19.23 34.50
CA GLU A 2 40.30 -20.22 35.58
C GLU A 2 38.86 -20.63 35.87
N TYR A 3 37.95 -19.65 35.97
CA TYR A 3 36.51 -19.88 36.13
C TYR A 3 35.95 -20.91 35.12
N TRP A 4 36.24 -20.71 33.83
CA TRP A 4 35.77 -21.59 32.76
C TRP A 4 36.36 -23.00 32.85
N ARG A 5 37.64 -23.12 33.24
CA ARG A 5 38.29 -24.43 33.44
C ARG A 5 37.64 -25.20 34.60
N GLN A 6 37.37 -24.52 35.71
CA GLN A 6 36.72 -25.12 36.87
C GLN A 6 35.27 -25.54 36.55
N SER A 7 34.52 -24.67 35.86
CA SER A 7 33.16 -24.99 35.39
C SER A 7 33.16 -26.23 34.49
N ALA A 8 34.04 -26.28 33.48
CA ALA A 8 34.15 -27.44 32.59
C ALA A 8 34.55 -28.72 33.33
N MET A 9 35.51 -28.64 34.26
CA MET A 9 35.93 -29.79 35.07
C MET A 9 34.76 -30.35 35.90
N LYS A 10 33.93 -29.46 36.47
CA LYS A 10 32.73 -29.86 37.21
C LYS A 10 31.74 -30.59 36.29
N THR A 11 31.45 -30.05 35.10
CA THR A 11 30.55 -30.69 34.12
C THR A 11 31.06 -32.07 33.69
N ILE A 12 32.37 -32.22 33.45
CA ILE A 12 32.97 -33.51 33.09
C ILE A 12 32.82 -34.51 34.24
N GLN A 13 33.09 -34.10 35.48
CA GLN A 13 32.94 -34.97 36.66
C GLN A 13 31.49 -35.42 36.85
N GLU A 14 30.51 -34.54 36.62
CA GLU A 14 29.08 -34.87 36.65
C GLU A 14 28.72 -35.88 35.55
N ALA A 15 29.23 -35.69 34.33
CA ALA A 15 29.00 -36.60 33.21
C ALA A 15 29.61 -37.99 33.45
N VAL A 16 30.82 -38.08 34.02
CA VAL A 16 31.50 -39.35 34.35
C VAL A 16 30.75 -40.12 35.44
N ARG A 17 30.13 -39.42 36.40
CA ARG A 17 29.36 -40.03 37.50
C ARG A 17 27.97 -40.49 37.07
N MET A 18 27.51 -40.12 35.87
CA MET A 18 26.17 -40.44 35.41
C MET A 18 26.02 -41.95 35.18
N GLN A 19 25.09 -42.57 35.90
CA GLN A 19 24.76 -43.98 35.73
C GLN A 19 23.47 -44.13 34.89
N LYS A 20 23.49 -45.05 33.94
CA LYS A 20 22.32 -45.36 33.11
C LYS A 20 21.27 -46.09 33.95
N ASN A 21 20.06 -45.54 34.04
CA ASN A 21 18.93 -46.24 34.65
C ASN A 21 18.36 -47.27 33.65
N THR A 22 18.49 -48.56 33.96
CA THR A 22 17.97 -49.67 33.15
C THR A 22 16.68 -50.27 33.72
N ASN A 23 16.15 -49.72 34.81
CA ASN A 23 14.93 -50.20 35.43
C ASN A 23 13.70 -49.86 34.57
N LYS A 24 12.64 -50.67 34.68
CA LYS A 24 11.36 -50.38 34.03
C LYS A 24 10.71 -49.14 34.65
N ALA A 25 10.38 -48.15 33.82
CA ALA A 25 9.70 -46.94 34.28
C ALA A 25 8.30 -47.27 34.80
N LYS A 26 8.02 -46.88 36.04
CA LYS A 26 6.67 -46.99 36.66
C LYS A 26 5.73 -45.92 36.15
N ASN A 27 6.23 -44.69 36.02
CA ASN A 27 5.48 -43.52 35.59
C ASN A 27 6.17 -42.91 34.35
N VAL A 28 5.37 -42.35 33.45
CA VAL A 28 5.85 -41.60 32.29
C VAL A 28 5.20 -40.23 32.35
N ILE A 29 6.01 -39.18 32.31
CA ILE A 29 5.56 -37.79 32.26
C ILE A 29 6.17 -37.19 30.99
N LEU A 30 5.31 -36.65 30.13
CA LEU A 30 5.71 -36.00 28.89
C LEU A 30 5.36 -34.51 29.00
N PHE A 31 6.39 -33.66 28.92
CA PHE A 31 6.21 -32.22 28.80
C PHE A 31 6.32 -31.84 27.33
N LEU A 32 5.29 -31.19 26.79
CA LEU A 32 5.25 -30.74 25.41
C LEU A 32 5.15 -29.22 25.37
N GLY A 33 6.19 -28.56 24.85
CA GLY A 33 6.15 -27.13 24.56
C GLY A 33 5.78 -26.90 23.10
N ASP A 34 4.52 -26.53 22.83
CA ASP A 34 4.07 -26.24 21.47
C ASP A 34 4.83 -25.02 20.91
N GLY A 35 5.34 -25.13 19.68
CA GLY A 35 6.19 -24.11 19.06
C GLY A 35 7.54 -23.84 19.76
N MET A 36 7.93 -24.63 20.76
CA MET A 36 9.14 -24.40 21.54
C MET A 36 10.40 -24.98 20.87
N GLY A 37 10.84 -24.33 19.79
CA GLY A 37 12.12 -24.64 19.14
C GLY A 37 13.35 -24.21 19.95
N VAL A 38 14.55 -24.58 19.46
CA VAL A 38 15.84 -24.20 20.07
C VAL A 38 16.00 -22.67 20.16
N SER A 39 15.49 -21.94 19.17
CA SER A 39 15.47 -20.48 19.15
C SER A 39 14.57 -19.87 20.22
N THR A 40 13.54 -20.59 20.68
CA THR A 40 12.63 -20.14 21.74
C THR A 40 13.23 -20.39 23.13
N LEU A 41 13.99 -21.47 23.29
CA LEU A 41 14.62 -21.84 24.56
C LEU A 41 15.66 -20.82 25.05
N THR A 42 16.45 -20.25 24.15
CA THR A 42 17.54 -19.33 24.53
C THR A 42 17.02 -18.00 25.11
N PRO A 43 16.06 -17.29 24.47
CA PRO A 43 15.41 -16.13 25.07
C PRO A 43 14.70 -16.45 26.39
N ALA A 44 14.03 -17.61 26.49
CA ALA A 44 13.38 -18.02 27.74
C ALA A 44 14.37 -18.17 28.91
N ARG A 45 15.56 -18.71 28.64
CA ARG A 45 16.66 -18.82 29.62
C ARG A 45 17.15 -17.44 30.07
N ILE A 46 17.42 -16.55 29.13
CA ILE A 46 17.87 -15.18 29.40
C ILE A 46 16.82 -14.44 30.23
N LEU A 47 15.56 -14.47 29.79
CA LEU A 47 14.46 -13.82 30.49
C LEU A 47 14.32 -14.34 31.93
N LYS A 48 14.39 -15.67 32.14
CA LYS A 48 14.34 -16.26 33.48
C LYS A 48 15.47 -15.74 34.37
N GLY A 49 16.69 -15.61 33.87
CA GLY A 49 17.81 -15.10 34.66
C GLY A 49 17.65 -13.61 34.99
N GLN A 50 17.20 -12.80 34.02
CA GLN A 50 16.93 -11.37 34.20
C GLN A 50 15.81 -11.12 35.22
N MET A 51 14.74 -11.93 35.20
CA MET A 51 13.68 -11.89 36.22
C MET A 51 14.18 -12.20 37.63
N ASN A 52 15.34 -12.86 37.75
CA ASN A 52 16.00 -13.16 39.02
C ASN A 52 17.19 -12.23 39.32
N ASN A 53 17.24 -11.04 38.69
CA ASN A 53 18.30 -10.04 38.86
C ASN A 53 19.72 -10.54 38.49
N LYS A 54 19.81 -11.43 37.50
CA LYS A 54 21.09 -11.90 36.92
C LYS A 54 21.26 -11.39 35.48
N SER A 55 22.42 -11.60 34.86
CA SER A 55 22.67 -11.21 33.46
C SER A 55 21.75 -11.95 32.49
N GLY A 56 21.56 -13.25 32.72
CA GLY A 56 20.57 -14.06 32.01
C GLY A 56 21.18 -15.24 31.28
N GLU A 57 22.27 -15.02 30.55
CA GLU A 57 22.89 -16.01 29.66
C GLU A 57 23.42 -17.25 30.39
N GLU A 58 23.82 -17.09 31.65
CA GLU A 58 24.33 -18.14 32.54
C GLU A 58 23.24 -18.90 33.32
N GLU A 59 21.98 -18.46 33.25
CA GLU A 59 20.87 -19.15 33.91
C GLU A 59 20.56 -20.47 33.20
N HIS A 60 19.93 -21.43 33.87
CA HIS A 60 19.51 -22.69 33.26
C HIS A 60 18.01 -22.91 33.47
N LEU A 61 17.30 -23.35 32.42
CA LEU A 61 15.93 -23.84 32.55
C LEU A 61 15.90 -25.17 33.31
N THR A 62 14.74 -25.55 33.84
CA THR A 62 14.63 -26.78 34.66
C THR A 62 15.00 -28.02 33.85
N TRP A 63 14.60 -28.08 32.57
CA TRP A 63 14.95 -29.15 31.65
C TRP A 63 16.36 -29.06 31.05
N ASP A 64 17.07 -27.92 31.16
CA ASP A 64 18.50 -27.85 30.77
C ASP A 64 19.36 -28.76 31.67
N LYS A 65 18.85 -29.13 32.84
CA LYS A 65 19.50 -30.05 33.79
C LYS A 65 19.24 -31.52 33.49
N PHE A 66 18.42 -31.83 32.49
CA PHE A 66 18.14 -33.23 32.14
C PHE A 66 19.39 -33.87 31.51
N PRO A 67 19.74 -35.10 31.89
CA PRO A 67 21.00 -35.73 31.51
C PRO A 67 21.07 -36.18 30.05
N HIS A 68 19.94 -36.21 29.35
CA HIS A 68 19.83 -36.74 28.00
C HIS A 68 19.15 -35.73 27.09
N VAL A 69 19.77 -35.49 25.92
CA VAL A 69 19.28 -34.59 24.88
C VAL A 69 19.34 -35.30 23.53
N ALA A 70 18.35 -35.04 22.69
CA ALA A 70 18.32 -35.54 21.32
C ALA A 70 17.63 -34.50 20.41
N PHE A 71 17.99 -34.51 19.14
CA PHE A 71 17.24 -33.78 18.12
C PHE A 71 16.12 -34.65 17.56
N SER A 72 14.94 -34.05 17.37
CA SER A 72 13.78 -34.70 16.76
C SER A 72 13.53 -34.13 15.36
N LYS A 73 13.30 -35.01 14.38
CA LYS A 73 12.93 -34.62 13.02
C LYS A 73 11.41 -34.54 12.90
N THR A 74 10.87 -33.32 12.81
CA THR A 74 9.45 -33.03 13.03
C THR A 74 8.56 -33.06 11.79
N TYR A 75 9.12 -33.17 10.57
CA TYR A 75 8.33 -33.19 9.31
C TYR A 75 7.12 -34.15 9.34
N ASN A 76 6.01 -33.76 8.74
CA ASN A 76 4.87 -34.64 8.47
C ASN A 76 5.12 -35.44 7.19
N GLN A 77 4.32 -36.46 6.92
CA GLN A 77 4.55 -37.31 5.74
C GLN A 77 4.41 -36.55 4.41
N ASP A 78 3.57 -35.53 4.37
CA ASP A 78 3.25 -34.70 3.21
C ASP A 78 3.87 -33.28 3.27
N HIS A 79 4.29 -32.80 4.45
CA HIS A 79 4.81 -31.44 4.65
C HIS A 79 6.14 -31.42 5.41
N GLN A 80 7.11 -30.63 4.90
CA GLN A 80 8.39 -30.42 5.57
C GLN A 80 8.25 -29.59 6.85
N THR A 81 7.43 -28.54 6.79
CA THR A 81 7.02 -27.75 7.96
C THR A 81 5.75 -28.36 8.50
N PRO A 82 5.79 -29.01 9.66
CA PRO A 82 4.64 -29.72 10.20
C PRO A 82 3.65 -28.79 10.89
N ASP A 83 2.46 -29.31 11.20
CA ASP A 83 1.49 -28.73 12.10
C ASP A 83 1.46 -29.45 13.48
N SER A 84 0.69 -28.90 14.42
CA SER A 84 0.55 -29.47 15.76
C SER A 84 -0.18 -30.83 15.75
N ALA A 85 -1.14 -31.08 14.84
CA ALA A 85 -1.91 -32.32 14.85
C ALA A 85 -1.06 -33.52 14.41
N GLY A 86 -0.33 -33.40 13.29
CA GLY A 86 0.52 -34.48 12.81
C GLY A 86 1.71 -34.76 13.73
N THR A 87 2.27 -33.73 14.36
CA THR A 87 3.36 -33.90 15.34
C THR A 87 2.88 -34.51 16.65
N ALA A 88 1.71 -34.11 17.17
CA ALA A 88 1.10 -34.75 18.33
C ALA A 88 0.84 -36.24 18.08
N THR A 89 0.32 -36.57 16.89
CA THR A 89 0.13 -37.96 16.46
C THR A 89 1.46 -38.72 16.48
N ALA A 90 2.51 -38.18 15.86
CA ALA A 90 3.82 -38.82 15.84
C ALA A 90 4.40 -39.05 17.24
N ILE A 91 4.33 -38.05 18.13
CA ILE A 91 4.90 -38.11 19.48
C ILE A 91 4.14 -39.10 20.36
N LEU A 92 2.81 -39.11 20.29
CA LEU A 92 1.96 -39.88 21.21
C LEU A 92 1.70 -41.30 20.74
N THR A 93 1.70 -41.55 19.43
CA THR A 93 1.39 -42.87 18.83
C THR A 93 2.62 -43.59 18.28
N GLY A 94 3.70 -42.85 18.02
CA GLY A 94 4.90 -43.37 17.35
C GLY A 94 4.79 -43.47 15.82
N VAL A 95 3.69 -43.03 15.22
CA VAL A 95 3.45 -43.09 13.77
C VAL A 95 3.28 -41.68 13.20
N LYS A 96 4.03 -41.33 12.16
CA LYS A 96 3.85 -40.07 11.43
C LYS A 96 2.61 -40.11 10.54
N THR A 97 2.00 -38.95 10.35
CA THR A 97 0.80 -38.78 9.52
C THR A 97 0.88 -37.52 8.67
N ASN A 98 -0.18 -37.25 7.90
CA ASN A 98 -0.31 -36.07 7.07
C ASN A 98 -0.64 -34.83 7.91
N MET A 99 -0.45 -33.62 7.36
CA MET A 99 -0.84 -32.38 8.02
C MET A 99 -2.34 -32.34 8.33
N GLY A 100 -2.70 -31.79 9.50
CA GLY A 100 -4.10 -31.70 9.95
C GLY A 100 -4.68 -33.00 10.50
N MET A 101 -3.92 -34.10 10.49
CA MET A 101 -4.40 -35.42 10.93
C MET A 101 -4.09 -35.71 12.39
N LEU A 102 -5.10 -36.20 13.12
CA LEU A 102 -4.97 -36.60 14.51
C LEU A 102 -5.37 -38.06 14.72
N GLY A 103 -4.48 -38.86 15.31
CA GLY A 103 -4.81 -40.24 15.72
C GLY A 103 -5.11 -41.20 14.56
N VAL A 104 -4.68 -40.86 13.35
CA VAL A 104 -4.78 -41.69 12.15
C VAL A 104 -3.46 -41.71 11.40
N ASP A 105 -3.16 -42.79 10.69
CA ASP A 105 -1.98 -42.87 9.83
C ASP A 105 -2.14 -42.08 8.52
N ALA A 106 -1.06 -42.02 7.74
CA ALA A 106 -0.97 -41.22 6.51
C ALA A 106 -1.82 -41.74 5.33
N ARG A 107 -2.56 -42.84 5.47
CA ARG A 107 -3.54 -43.28 4.45
C ARG A 107 -4.76 -42.36 4.43
N THR A 108 -5.06 -41.70 5.54
CA THR A 108 -6.18 -40.76 5.68
C THR A 108 -5.90 -39.47 4.90
N LYS A 109 -6.90 -39.01 4.15
CA LYS A 109 -6.85 -37.77 3.35
C LYS A 109 -7.68 -36.67 4.00
N GLU A 110 -7.19 -35.45 3.91
CA GLU A 110 -7.87 -34.28 4.48
C GLU A 110 -9.22 -34.08 3.82
N GLY A 111 -10.27 -33.90 4.64
CA GLY A 111 -11.64 -33.75 4.18
C GLY A 111 -12.37 -35.04 3.77
N ASP A 112 -11.73 -36.21 3.82
CA ASP A 112 -12.35 -37.50 3.48
C ASP A 112 -12.51 -38.37 4.73
N CYS A 113 -13.68 -38.28 5.37
CA CYS A 113 -14.01 -39.06 6.58
C CYS A 113 -13.97 -40.57 6.34
N ALA A 114 -14.34 -41.05 5.15
CA ALA A 114 -14.32 -42.48 4.85
C ALA A 114 -12.90 -43.06 4.85
N SER A 115 -11.91 -42.24 4.49
CA SER A 115 -10.50 -42.64 4.48
C SER A 115 -9.91 -42.88 5.88
N ALA A 116 -10.54 -42.37 6.93
CA ALA A 116 -10.08 -42.57 8.31
C ALA A 116 -10.39 -43.98 8.85
N GLN A 117 -11.36 -44.67 8.26
CA GLN A 117 -11.83 -45.95 8.76
C GLN A 117 -10.77 -47.04 8.55
N GLY A 118 -10.30 -47.65 9.64
CA GLY A 118 -9.22 -48.65 9.63
C GLY A 118 -7.81 -48.06 9.55
N ALA A 119 -7.68 -46.73 9.62
CA ALA A 119 -6.42 -46.00 9.72
C ALA A 119 -6.11 -45.50 11.14
N GLU A 120 -6.95 -45.84 12.12
CA GLU A 120 -6.83 -45.38 13.49
C GLU A 120 -5.58 -45.93 14.18
N ILE A 121 -4.89 -45.07 14.92
CA ILE A 121 -3.69 -45.40 15.68
C ILE A 121 -3.85 -44.94 17.13
N TYR A 122 -3.47 -45.80 18.06
CA TYR A 122 -3.67 -45.56 19.47
C TYR A 122 -2.47 -44.89 20.11
N SER A 123 -2.73 -43.91 20.98
CA SER A 123 -1.69 -43.24 21.74
C SER A 123 -1.16 -44.11 22.89
N ILE A 124 0.06 -43.81 23.34
CA ILE A 124 0.65 -44.38 24.56
C ILE A 124 -0.25 -44.16 25.79
N GLY A 125 -0.98 -43.05 25.80
CA GLY A 125 -1.97 -42.74 26.82
C GLY A 125 -3.13 -43.73 26.83
N LYS A 126 -3.66 -44.09 25.65
CA LYS A 126 -4.65 -45.16 25.52
C LYS A 126 -4.08 -46.51 25.97
N TRP A 127 -2.86 -46.86 25.57
CA TRP A 127 -2.21 -48.10 26.03
C TRP A 127 -2.06 -48.15 27.57
N SER A 128 -1.82 -47.01 28.20
CA SER A 128 -1.75 -46.88 29.66
C SER A 128 -3.11 -47.13 30.32
N LEU A 129 -4.17 -46.50 29.79
CA LEU A 129 -5.56 -46.67 30.26
C LEU A 129 -6.06 -48.11 30.08
N ASP A 130 -5.78 -48.73 28.94
CA ASP A 130 -6.16 -50.12 28.65
C ASP A 130 -5.48 -51.12 29.61
N GLN A 131 -4.36 -50.73 30.22
CA GLN A 131 -3.68 -51.48 31.29
C GLN A 131 -4.19 -51.13 32.71
N GLY A 132 -5.29 -50.38 32.82
CA GLY A 132 -5.88 -49.98 34.10
C GLY A 132 -5.07 -48.94 34.88
N ARG A 133 -4.14 -48.23 34.22
CA ARG A 133 -3.38 -47.16 34.88
C ARG A 133 -4.16 -45.86 34.86
N ARG A 134 -3.91 -44.99 35.84
CA ARG A 134 -4.43 -43.62 35.81
C ARG A 134 -3.63 -42.80 34.81
N SER A 135 -4.36 -42.07 33.97
CA SER A 135 -3.79 -40.97 33.19
C SER A 135 -4.43 -39.68 33.66
N THR A 136 -3.61 -38.74 34.12
CA THR A 136 -4.02 -37.35 34.34
C THR A 136 -3.46 -36.57 33.17
N TYR A 137 -4.33 -36.22 32.22
CA TYR A 137 -3.99 -35.25 31.19
C TYR A 137 -4.32 -33.89 31.77
N ASP A 138 -3.28 -33.16 32.18
CA ASP A 138 -3.39 -31.73 32.49
C ASP A 138 -2.99 -30.98 31.21
N MET A 139 -3.83 -31.16 30.19
CA MET A 139 -3.99 -30.16 29.16
C MET A 139 -5.14 -29.30 29.67
N ASP A 140 -5.00 -27.98 29.62
CA ASP A 140 -6.18 -27.15 29.46
C ASP A 140 -6.91 -27.70 28.22
N GLU A 141 -7.95 -28.48 28.48
CA GLU A 141 -8.80 -29.24 27.58
C GLU A 141 -8.18 -30.48 26.85
N VAL A 142 -8.75 -31.66 27.10
CA VAL A 142 -9.46 -32.54 26.13
C VAL A 142 -9.34 -34.02 26.55
N GLY A 143 -10.48 -34.62 26.92
CA GLY A 143 -10.70 -36.08 27.00
C GLY A 143 -12.00 -36.48 26.26
N PRO A 144 -12.37 -37.78 26.15
CA PRO A 144 -13.50 -38.21 25.31
C PRO A 144 -14.90 -37.78 25.81
N SER A 145 -15.06 -37.44 27.10
CA SER A 145 -16.24 -36.74 27.62
C SER A 145 -16.15 -35.22 27.43
N ALA A 146 -14.96 -34.73 27.11
CA ALA A 146 -14.72 -33.35 26.77
C ALA A 146 -15.10 -33.07 25.32
N LEU A 147 -15.17 -34.03 24.39
CA LEU A 147 -15.60 -33.72 23.02
C LEU A 147 -17.05 -33.19 22.99
N ASP A 148 -17.96 -33.74 23.79
CA ASP A 148 -19.33 -33.23 23.94
C ASP A 148 -19.40 -31.91 24.73
N GLN A 149 -18.58 -31.76 25.78
CA GLN A 149 -18.53 -30.51 26.55
C GLN A 149 -17.82 -29.38 25.79
N ILE A 150 -16.84 -29.70 24.96
CA ILE A 150 -16.11 -28.82 24.05
C ILE A 150 -16.99 -28.51 22.86
N LEU A 151 -17.81 -29.42 22.32
CA LEU A 151 -18.80 -29.06 21.30
C LEU A 151 -19.84 -28.07 21.86
N HIS A 152 -20.27 -28.23 23.11
CA HIS A 152 -21.20 -27.30 23.77
C HIS A 152 -20.53 -25.97 24.17
N LYS A 153 -19.29 -25.99 24.68
CA LYS A 153 -18.51 -24.79 25.01
C LYS A 153 -17.91 -24.09 23.79
N ILE A 154 -17.56 -24.80 22.73
CA ILE A 154 -17.21 -24.22 21.42
C ILE A 154 -18.47 -23.60 20.84
N ALA A 155 -19.66 -24.20 20.95
CA ALA A 155 -20.88 -23.52 20.49
C ALA A 155 -21.13 -22.21 21.27
N GLU A 156 -20.87 -22.18 22.58
CA GLU A 156 -21.05 -21.02 23.45
C GLU A 156 -19.93 -19.95 23.30
N HIS A 157 -18.66 -20.37 23.17
CA HIS A 157 -17.50 -19.50 23.02
C HIS A 157 -17.15 -19.18 21.57
N LYS A 158 -17.71 -19.88 20.56
CA LYS A 158 -17.54 -19.52 19.15
C LYS A 158 -18.06 -18.12 18.88
N GLU A 159 -19.16 -17.71 19.51
CA GLU A 159 -19.67 -16.35 19.37
C GLU A 159 -18.78 -15.32 20.05
N ASP A 160 -18.25 -15.60 21.24
CA ASP A 160 -17.38 -14.68 21.98
C ASP A 160 -15.95 -14.60 21.41
N ILE A 161 -15.40 -15.72 20.95
CA ILE A 161 -14.12 -15.79 20.23
C ILE A 161 -14.29 -15.11 18.86
N ASP A 162 -15.37 -15.37 18.11
CA ASP A 162 -15.62 -14.62 16.87
C ASP A 162 -15.76 -13.12 17.15
N ARG A 163 -16.44 -12.72 18.23
CA ARG A 163 -16.62 -11.31 18.58
C ARG A 163 -15.30 -10.66 18.98
N THR A 164 -14.47 -11.36 19.75
CA THR A 164 -13.17 -10.86 20.22
C THR A 164 -12.12 -10.86 19.11
N VAL A 165 -12.07 -11.92 18.30
CA VAL A 165 -11.19 -12.00 17.12
C VAL A 165 -11.62 -10.95 16.10
N LYS A 166 -12.92 -10.79 15.83
CA LYS A 166 -13.42 -9.71 14.96
C LYS A 166 -13.11 -8.33 15.52
N SER A 167 -13.25 -8.08 16.82
CA SER A 167 -12.95 -6.77 17.41
C SER A 167 -11.44 -6.47 17.36
N ARG A 168 -10.59 -7.43 17.72
CA ARG A 168 -9.13 -7.32 17.64
C ARG A 168 -8.63 -7.18 16.21
N PHE A 169 -9.22 -7.91 15.26
CA PHE A 169 -8.93 -7.73 13.83
C PHE A 169 -9.45 -6.39 13.30
N LEU A 170 -10.57 -5.86 13.82
CA LEU A 170 -11.05 -4.53 13.47
C LEU A 170 -10.10 -3.44 14.00
N GLU A 171 -9.66 -3.56 15.25
CA GLU A 171 -8.66 -2.67 15.87
C GLU A 171 -7.35 -2.72 15.09
N LEU A 172 -6.82 -3.93 14.84
CA LEU A 172 -5.61 -4.11 14.06
C LEU A 172 -5.76 -3.60 12.62
N ARG A 173 -6.93 -3.77 11.99
CA ARG A 173 -7.24 -3.22 10.65
C ARG A 173 -7.31 -1.70 10.69
N GLN A 174 -7.86 -1.09 11.73
CA GLN A 174 -7.87 0.37 11.89
C GLN A 174 -6.46 0.92 12.13
N GLU A 175 -5.62 0.22 12.89
CA GLU A 175 -4.21 0.58 13.07
C GLU A 175 -3.40 0.41 11.78
N PHE A 176 -3.59 -0.71 11.06
CA PHE A 176 -2.96 -0.94 9.77
C PHE A 176 -3.46 0.04 8.71
N GLN A 177 -4.74 0.40 8.68
CA GLN A 177 -5.29 1.45 7.82
C GLN A 177 -4.78 2.84 8.21
N GLY A 178 -4.58 3.10 9.51
CA GLY A 178 -3.92 4.31 10.01
C GLY A 178 -2.48 4.41 9.52
N ALA A 179 -1.70 3.34 9.68
CA ALA A 179 -0.30 3.25 9.26
C ALA A 179 -0.15 3.26 7.73
N THR A 180 -1.00 2.55 6.99
CA THR A 180 -1.00 2.59 5.51
C THR A 180 -1.54 3.90 4.97
N SER A 181 -2.47 4.59 5.64
CA SER A 181 -2.89 5.93 5.22
C SER A 181 -1.77 6.96 5.42
N SER A 182 -0.94 6.80 6.46
CA SER A 182 0.28 7.58 6.69
C SER A 182 1.30 7.33 5.59
N VAL A 183 1.63 6.07 5.34
CA VAL A 183 2.58 5.66 4.28
C VAL A 183 2.05 6.02 2.89
N CYS A 184 0.76 5.86 2.60
CA CYS A 184 0.14 6.28 1.34
C CYS A 184 0.05 7.80 1.20
N LYS A 185 -0.09 8.56 2.29
CA LYS A 185 0.02 10.03 2.29
C LYS A 185 1.46 10.45 1.99
N ASP A 186 2.44 9.76 2.55
CA ASP A 186 3.86 10.01 2.31
C ASP A 186 4.27 9.61 0.88
N ILE A 187 3.78 8.48 0.37
CA ILE A 187 3.95 8.05 -1.04
C ILE A 187 3.23 9.01 -1.99
N LYS A 188 2.03 9.51 -1.64
CA LYS A 188 1.35 10.55 -2.42
C LYS A 188 2.13 11.86 -2.40
N LYS A 189 2.68 12.27 -1.25
CA LYS A 189 3.60 13.41 -1.13
C LYS A 189 4.81 13.25 -2.05
N LEU A 190 5.45 12.07 -2.01
CA LEU A 190 6.60 11.74 -2.85
C LEU A 190 6.27 11.69 -4.35
N LYS A 191 5.07 11.20 -4.73
CA LYS A 191 4.58 11.26 -6.13
C LYS A 191 4.27 12.71 -6.54
N THR A 192 3.68 13.54 -5.69
CA THR A 192 3.37 14.95 -6.00
C THR A 192 4.60 15.85 -6.05
N ASP A 193 5.67 15.50 -5.33
CA ASP A 193 6.94 16.24 -5.35
C ASP A 193 7.75 15.95 -6.63
N SER A 194 7.36 14.94 -7.42
CA SER A 194 7.90 14.72 -8.76
C SER A 194 7.23 15.61 -9.84
N THR A 195 7.66 16.88 -9.88
CA THR A 195 8.04 17.61 -11.11
C THR A 195 6.99 18.04 -12.17
N VAL A 196 5.82 18.62 -11.82
CA VAL A 196 5.05 19.42 -12.81
C VAL A 196 4.43 20.68 -12.19
N THR A 197 4.87 21.87 -12.64
CA THR A 197 4.19 23.15 -12.35
C THR A 197 3.09 23.40 -13.39
N TRP A 198 1.84 23.37 -12.96
CA TRP A 198 0.69 23.53 -13.85
C TRP A 198 0.52 24.98 -14.30
N LYS A 199 0.53 25.23 -15.62
CA LYS A 199 0.31 26.57 -16.20
C LYS A 199 -1.14 27.06 -16.12
N SER A 200 -2.10 26.14 -16.03
CA SER A 200 -3.54 26.42 -15.99
C SER A 200 -4.18 25.60 -14.88
N GLU A 201 -4.91 26.26 -14.00
CA GLU A 201 -5.65 25.66 -12.89
C GLU A 201 -6.72 24.66 -13.39
N GLY A 202 -7.31 24.91 -14.57
CA GLY A 202 -8.29 23.99 -15.17
C GLY A 202 -7.67 22.66 -15.59
N ASN A 203 -6.42 22.67 -16.07
CA ASN A 203 -5.71 21.45 -16.47
C ASN A 203 -5.37 20.59 -15.24
N LYS A 204 -5.02 21.23 -14.13
CA LYS A 204 -4.80 20.56 -12.83
C LYS A 204 -6.06 19.85 -12.35
N GLN A 205 -7.20 20.54 -12.38
CA GLN A 205 -8.51 19.98 -11.98
C GLN A 205 -8.96 18.81 -12.87
N GLN A 206 -8.51 18.77 -14.13
CA GLN A 206 -8.77 17.65 -15.03
C GLN A 206 -7.76 16.49 -14.88
N PHE A 207 -6.54 16.75 -14.41
CA PHE A 207 -5.53 15.72 -14.27
C PHE A 207 -5.71 14.90 -12.98
N GLU A 208 -5.99 15.57 -11.85
CA GLU A 208 -6.06 14.92 -10.53
C GLU A 208 -7.07 13.74 -10.47
N PRO A 209 -8.32 13.86 -10.96
CA PRO A 209 -9.25 12.72 -10.95
C PRO A 209 -8.80 11.58 -11.87
N ASN A 210 -8.15 11.89 -13.01
CA ASN A 210 -7.63 10.86 -13.92
C ASN A 210 -6.48 10.08 -13.30
N SER A 211 -5.58 10.77 -12.60
CA SER A 211 -4.51 10.12 -11.83
C SER A 211 -5.08 9.21 -10.75
N LYS A 212 -6.11 9.66 -10.03
CA LYS A 212 -6.77 8.85 -8.99
C LYS A 212 -7.38 7.57 -9.56
N VAL A 213 -8.11 7.67 -10.68
CA VAL A 213 -8.70 6.49 -11.35
C VAL A 213 -7.60 5.51 -11.79
N SER A 214 -6.49 6.02 -12.35
CA SER A 214 -5.35 5.17 -12.75
C SER A 214 -4.72 4.45 -11.55
N ASP A 215 -4.57 5.12 -10.40
CA ASP A 215 -4.06 4.51 -9.18
C ASP A 215 -5.01 3.43 -8.62
N CYS A 216 -6.33 3.68 -8.63
CA CYS A 216 -7.34 2.70 -8.20
C CYS A 216 -7.33 1.44 -9.08
N ILE A 217 -7.22 1.60 -10.40
CA ILE A 217 -7.14 0.46 -11.34
C ILE A 217 -5.86 -0.35 -11.12
N THR A 218 -4.72 0.33 -10.90
CA THR A 218 -3.44 -0.35 -10.62
C THR A 218 -3.52 -1.17 -9.33
N GLN A 219 -4.15 -0.64 -8.29
CA GLN A 219 -4.36 -1.35 -7.02
C GLN A 219 -5.36 -2.51 -7.18
N ALA A 220 -6.38 -2.36 -8.02
CA ALA A 220 -7.34 -3.42 -8.31
C ALA A 220 -6.69 -4.60 -9.05
N ILE A 221 -5.78 -4.34 -9.99
CA ILE A 221 -4.97 -5.38 -10.66
C ILE A 221 -4.14 -6.15 -9.63
N TRP A 222 -3.44 -5.45 -8.74
CA TRP A 222 -2.68 -6.10 -7.67
C TRP A 222 -3.58 -6.93 -6.73
N ALA A 223 -4.77 -6.42 -6.38
CA ALA A 223 -5.72 -7.16 -5.54
C ALA A 223 -6.23 -8.43 -6.23
N LEU A 224 -6.42 -8.39 -7.55
CA LEU A 224 -6.83 -9.54 -8.35
C LEU A 224 -5.73 -10.63 -8.39
N GLU A 225 -4.47 -10.25 -8.58
CA GLU A 225 -3.32 -11.16 -8.57
C GLU A 225 -3.14 -11.90 -7.24
N ASN A 226 -3.62 -11.29 -6.14
CA ASN A 226 -3.54 -11.85 -4.79
C ASN A 226 -4.85 -12.47 -4.30
N SER A 227 -5.79 -12.77 -5.20
CA SER A 227 -7.10 -13.39 -4.90
C SER A 227 -7.96 -12.60 -3.89
N LYS A 228 -7.78 -11.28 -3.76
CA LYS A 228 -8.55 -10.40 -2.87
C LYS A 228 -9.73 -9.75 -3.60
N LEU A 229 -10.76 -10.56 -3.88
CA LEU A 229 -11.91 -10.18 -4.72
C LEU A 229 -12.76 -9.03 -4.17
N ASP A 230 -13.01 -8.98 -2.86
CA ASP A 230 -13.86 -7.93 -2.27
C ASP A 230 -13.19 -6.56 -2.32
N HIS A 231 -11.88 -6.51 -2.04
CA HIS A 231 -11.11 -5.28 -2.13
C HIS A 231 -10.98 -4.78 -3.58
N CYS A 232 -10.85 -5.70 -4.54
CA CYS A 232 -10.88 -5.36 -5.96
C CYS A 232 -12.22 -4.71 -6.37
N LYS A 233 -13.35 -5.26 -5.91
CA LYS A 233 -14.68 -4.68 -6.16
C LYS A 233 -14.81 -3.28 -5.56
N GLU A 234 -14.38 -3.08 -4.31
CA GLU A 234 -14.38 -1.75 -3.66
C GLU A 234 -13.59 -0.72 -4.47
N LEU A 235 -12.37 -1.05 -4.89
CA LEU A 235 -11.50 -0.16 -5.67
C LEU A 235 -12.07 0.18 -7.05
N LEU A 236 -12.71 -0.79 -7.71
CA LEU A 236 -13.37 -0.57 -9.00
C LEU A 236 -14.62 0.32 -8.84
N LEU A 237 -15.40 0.14 -7.77
CA LEU A 237 -16.53 1.01 -7.47
C LEU A 237 -16.09 2.44 -7.19
N GLU A 238 -15.00 2.65 -6.43
CA GLU A 238 -14.43 3.98 -6.20
C GLU A 238 -13.95 4.65 -7.49
N ALA A 239 -13.35 3.88 -8.41
CA ALA A 239 -12.93 4.37 -9.71
C ALA A 239 -14.14 4.81 -10.56
N VAL A 240 -15.21 4.02 -10.58
CA VAL A 240 -16.47 4.36 -11.26
C VAL A 240 -17.11 5.61 -10.66
N GLU A 241 -17.16 5.73 -9.33
CA GLU A 241 -17.69 6.91 -8.66
C GLU A 241 -16.89 8.17 -9.00
N THR A 242 -15.56 8.08 -8.98
CA THR A 242 -14.67 9.20 -9.34
C THR A 242 -14.91 9.65 -10.80
N CYS A 243 -15.14 8.70 -11.72
CA CYS A 243 -15.51 9.00 -13.10
C CYS A 243 -16.88 9.70 -13.20
N ASN A 244 -17.88 9.24 -12.46
CA ASN A 244 -19.22 9.83 -12.45
C ASN A 244 -19.21 11.25 -11.87
N GLN A 245 -18.53 11.45 -10.75
CA GLN A 245 -18.32 12.78 -10.15
C GLN A 245 -17.61 13.71 -11.14
N ARG A 246 -16.55 13.24 -11.81
CA ARG A 246 -15.86 14.01 -12.86
C ARG A 246 -16.81 14.40 -14.00
N ASN A 247 -17.61 13.46 -14.50
CA ASN A 247 -18.56 13.73 -15.58
C ASN A 247 -19.61 14.77 -15.18
N LYS A 248 -20.06 14.76 -13.92
CA LYS A 248 -20.94 15.79 -13.36
C LYS A 248 -20.26 17.17 -13.37
N LEU A 249 -19.01 17.25 -12.93
CA LEU A 249 -18.26 18.51 -12.91
C LEU A 249 -17.97 19.06 -14.32
N VAL A 250 -17.71 18.18 -15.30
CA VAL A 250 -17.52 18.58 -16.70
C VAL A 250 -18.82 19.16 -17.27
N LYS A 251 -19.95 18.50 -17.05
CA LYS A 251 -21.28 19.02 -17.46
C LYS A 251 -21.57 20.38 -16.82
N LEU A 252 -21.26 20.54 -15.53
CA LEU A 252 -21.41 21.81 -14.82
C LEU A 252 -20.50 22.92 -15.39
N ALA A 253 -19.26 22.58 -15.74
CA ALA A 253 -18.35 23.53 -16.37
C ALA A 253 -18.85 23.97 -17.75
N ASP A 254 -19.41 23.06 -18.53
CA ASP A 254 -19.90 23.36 -19.89
C ASP A 254 -21.17 24.22 -19.86
N GLN A 255 -22.08 23.96 -18.91
CA GLN A 255 -23.32 24.70 -18.75
C GLN A 255 -23.12 26.09 -18.13
N SER A 256 -22.10 26.28 -17.30
CA SER A 256 -21.90 27.55 -16.60
C SER A 256 -21.19 28.60 -17.45
N SER A 257 -21.70 29.82 -17.39
CA SER A 257 -21.11 31.03 -18.00
C SER A 257 -19.67 31.34 -17.57
N CYS A 258 -19.22 30.79 -16.43
CA CYS A 258 -17.89 31.00 -15.86
C CYS A 258 -17.00 29.75 -15.88
N GLY A 259 -17.46 28.66 -16.50
CA GLY A 259 -16.68 27.45 -16.74
C GLY A 259 -16.17 26.79 -15.45
N TRP A 260 -14.92 26.31 -15.50
CA TRP A 260 -14.22 25.68 -14.37
C TRP A 260 -14.08 26.56 -13.11
N SER A 261 -14.28 27.87 -13.22
CA SER A 261 -14.30 28.75 -12.03
C SER A 261 -15.54 28.51 -11.16
N THR A 262 -16.66 28.13 -11.77
CA THR A 262 -17.89 27.73 -11.07
C THR A 262 -17.69 26.38 -10.38
N VAL A 263 -17.09 25.42 -11.08
CA VAL A 263 -16.74 24.10 -10.53
C VAL A 263 -15.83 24.22 -9.31
N LYS A 264 -14.80 25.08 -9.37
CA LYS A 264 -13.91 25.33 -8.24
C LYS A 264 -14.66 25.74 -6.97
N ASN A 265 -15.61 26.67 -7.11
CA ASN A 265 -16.42 27.17 -6.00
C ASN A 265 -17.50 26.18 -5.53
N TYR A 266 -17.96 25.29 -6.43
CA TYR A 266 -18.87 24.22 -6.09
C TYR A 266 -18.19 23.19 -5.19
N VAL A 267 -16.96 22.75 -5.51
CA VAL A 267 -16.21 21.73 -4.76
C VAL A 267 -15.76 22.21 -3.36
N THR A 268 -15.50 23.51 -3.16
CA THR A 268 -14.92 24.03 -1.90
C THR A 268 -15.88 24.11 -0.69
N ASN A 269 -17.19 23.87 -0.86
CA ASN A 269 -18.16 23.91 0.24
C ASN A 269 -18.59 22.48 0.65
N PRO A 270 -18.05 21.90 1.74
CA PRO A 270 -18.23 20.48 2.09
C PRO A 270 -19.52 20.14 2.89
N LEU A 271 -20.65 20.83 2.68
CA LEU A 271 -21.89 20.50 3.40
C LEU A 271 -23.06 20.10 2.46
N ALA A 272 -23.47 18.84 2.62
CA ALA A 272 -24.83 18.24 2.57
C ALA A 272 -25.49 17.74 1.26
N ASP A 273 -26.45 16.80 1.47
CA ASP A 273 -27.23 15.93 0.58
C ASP A 273 -28.19 16.59 -0.45
N ASP A 274 -28.62 15.73 -1.38
CA ASP A 274 -29.44 15.78 -2.61
C ASP A 274 -30.49 16.90 -2.80
N SER A 275 -31.09 17.45 -1.75
CA SER A 275 -32.15 18.48 -1.85
C SER A 275 -31.61 19.91 -2.07
N ASP A 276 -30.34 20.14 -1.77
CA ASP A 276 -29.70 21.48 -1.82
C ASP A 276 -28.72 21.68 -3.00
N ASP A 277 -28.58 20.68 -3.88
CA ASP A 277 -27.53 20.64 -4.89
C ASP A 277 -27.71 21.67 -6.01
N GLU A 278 -28.96 21.95 -6.42
CA GLU A 278 -29.28 23.02 -7.38
C GLU A 278 -28.98 24.42 -6.80
N LYS A 279 -29.35 24.65 -5.53
CA LYS A 279 -29.05 25.92 -4.84
C LYS A 279 -27.55 26.13 -4.69
N ARG A 280 -26.79 25.05 -4.47
CA ARG A 280 -25.33 25.07 -4.40
C ARG A 280 -24.70 25.47 -5.73
N ILE A 281 -25.20 24.96 -6.85
CA ILE A 281 -24.75 25.34 -8.21
C ILE A 281 -24.97 26.83 -8.47
N LEU A 282 -26.16 27.35 -8.18
CA LEU A 282 -26.50 28.77 -8.35
C LEU A 282 -25.62 29.69 -7.50
N LYS A 283 -25.33 29.30 -6.26
CA LYS A 283 -24.45 30.04 -5.34
C LYS A 283 -23.00 30.03 -5.82
N ALA A 284 -22.52 28.89 -6.31
CA ALA A 284 -21.18 28.75 -6.88
C ALA A 284 -21.02 29.60 -8.15
N GLU A 285 -22.02 29.63 -9.02
CA GLU A 285 -22.00 30.46 -10.24
C GLU A 285 -22.04 31.95 -9.92
N SER A 286 -22.92 32.37 -9.01
CA SER A 286 -22.99 33.76 -8.54
C SER A 286 -21.66 34.24 -7.97
N LYS A 287 -20.96 33.38 -7.22
CA LYS A 287 -19.64 33.68 -6.66
C LYS A 287 -18.57 33.77 -7.74
N ALA A 288 -18.53 32.82 -8.67
CA ALA A 288 -17.59 32.84 -9.80
C ALA A 288 -17.79 34.08 -10.70
N GLN A 289 -19.03 34.50 -10.92
CA GLN A 289 -19.34 35.73 -11.66
C GLN A 289 -18.85 37.00 -10.93
N ARG A 290 -19.00 37.06 -9.60
CA ARG A 290 -18.47 38.18 -8.79
C ARG A 290 -16.95 38.26 -8.88
N GLU A 291 -16.26 37.13 -8.72
CA GLU A 291 -14.79 37.06 -8.85
C GLU A 291 -14.32 37.48 -10.25
N LYS A 292 -15.05 37.08 -11.31
CA LYS A 292 -14.75 37.48 -12.69
C LYS A 292 -14.91 39.00 -12.88
N LYS A 293 -15.97 39.59 -12.34
CA LYS A 293 -16.23 41.05 -12.38
C LYS A 293 -15.20 41.83 -11.56
N GLU A 294 -14.79 41.33 -10.40
CA GLU A 294 -13.75 41.95 -9.57
C GLU A 294 -12.37 41.92 -10.24
N LYS A 295 -11.99 40.77 -10.83
CA LYS A 295 -10.74 40.66 -11.61
C LYS A 295 -10.73 41.60 -12.82
N GLN A 296 -11.88 41.80 -13.48
CA GLN A 296 -12.02 42.79 -14.55
C GLN A 296 -11.87 44.24 -14.04
N LYS A 297 -12.45 44.58 -12.88
CA LYS A 297 -12.28 45.89 -12.22
C LYS A 297 -10.84 46.15 -11.75
N GLN A 298 -10.13 45.12 -11.29
CA GLN A 298 -8.72 45.24 -10.90
C GLN A 298 -7.81 45.44 -12.12
N LYS A 299 -8.07 44.74 -13.23
CA LYS A 299 -7.37 44.96 -14.51
C LYS A 299 -7.63 46.35 -15.10
N SER A 300 -8.81 46.95 -14.88
CA SER A 300 -9.08 48.32 -15.31
C SER A 300 -8.40 49.38 -14.44
N LYS A 301 -8.11 49.09 -13.16
CA LYS A 301 -7.35 49.98 -12.26
C LYS A 301 -5.83 49.95 -12.48
N GLN A 302 -5.31 48.93 -13.18
CA GLN A 302 -3.89 48.76 -13.50
C GLN A 302 -3.51 49.18 -14.95
N LYS A 303 -4.39 49.87 -15.68
CA LYS A 303 -3.98 50.52 -16.94
C LYS A 303 -3.16 51.77 -16.60
N PRO A 304 -1.94 51.96 -17.15
CA PRO A 304 -1.19 53.19 -16.93
C PRO A 304 -1.99 54.35 -17.51
N LEU A 305 -2.10 55.46 -16.76
CA LEU A 305 -2.49 56.74 -17.34
C LEU A 305 -1.46 57.08 -18.41
N TYR A 306 -1.84 56.98 -19.68
CA TYR A 306 -1.06 57.51 -20.78
C TYR A 306 -0.86 59.01 -20.50
N ASN A 307 0.40 59.44 -20.35
CA ASN A 307 0.74 60.85 -20.20
C ASN A 307 0.15 61.62 -21.37
N ARG A 308 -0.82 62.48 -21.08
CA ARG A 308 -1.27 63.50 -22.02
C ARG A 308 -0.14 64.51 -22.14
N SER A 309 0.74 64.34 -23.12
CA SER A 309 1.79 65.30 -23.45
C SER A 309 1.14 66.65 -23.75
N THR A 310 1.24 67.59 -22.82
CA THR A 310 1.06 69.01 -23.08
C THR A 310 2.22 69.44 -23.98
N SER A 311 1.91 69.77 -25.24
CA SER A 311 2.87 70.31 -26.20
C SER A 311 3.28 71.71 -25.76
N THR A 312 4.42 71.83 -25.09
CA THR A 312 5.14 73.10 -25.00
C THR A 312 5.85 73.37 -26.33
N PHE A 313 5.43 74.47 -26.92
CA PHE A 313 5.94 75.12 -28.12
C PHE A 313 7.45 75.39 -27.98
N SER A 314 8.25 74.85 -28.90
CA SER A 314 9.65 75.22 -29.08
C SER A 314 9.90 75.44 -30.56
N ASN A 315 10.16 76.70 -30.89
CA ASN A 315 10.52 77.21 -32.21
C ASN A 315 11.82 76.58 -32.69
N ASN A 316 11.84 76.07 -33.92
CA ASN A 316 13.02 76.25 -34.76
C ASN A 316 12.59 76.38 -36.25
N PRO A 317 13.11 77.38 -36.99
CA PRO A 317 12.66 77.70 -38.34
C PRO A 317 13.53 76.98 -39.38
N GLY A 318 12.96 76.59 -40.52
CA GLY A 318 13.78 76.16 -41.65
C GLY A 318 13.04 75.36 -42.70
N TYR A 319 12.68 76.06 -43.77
CA TYR A 319 12.47 75.59 -45.15
C TYR A 319 11.04 75.27 -45.61
N PRO A 320 10.74 75.60 -46.89
CA PRO A 320 9.45 76.14 -47.29
C PRO A 320 8.56 75.12 -48.02
N PHE A 321 7.26 75.40 -47.98
CA PHE A 321 6.19 74.79 -48.76
C PHE A 321 6.46 74.85 -50.29
N PRO A 322 5.72 74.03 -51.07
CA PRO A 322 4.59 74.63 -51.79
C PRO A 322 3.26 73.85 -51.67
N PRO A 323 2.13 74.45 -52.10
CA PRO A 323 0.79 74.15 -51.60
C PRO A 323 -0.14 73.44 -52.63
N ILE A 324 -1.42 73.34 -52.25
CA ILE A 324 -2.63 73.08 -53.09
C ILE A 324 -3.02 71.59 -53.17
N GLY A 325 -4.23 71.13 -52.80
CA GLY A 325 -5.46 71.79 -52.39
C GLY A 325 -6.48 70.73 -51.87
N PRO A 326 -7.66 71.15 -51.37
CA PRO A 326 -8.61 70.25 -50.73
C PRO A 326 -9.66 69.75 -51.72
N THR A 327 -10.05 68.48 -51.63
CA THR A 327 -11.35 68.03 -52.16
C THR A 327 -11.95 66.97 -51.25
N LEU A 328 -12.90 67.45 -50.45
CA LEU A 328 -14.05 66.70 -49.96
C LEU A 328 -14.73 66.03 -51.18
N PHE A 329 -15.06 64.74 -51.13
CA PHE A 329 -16.33 64.22 -51.62
C PHE A 329 -16.62 62.83 -51.02
N MET A 330 -17.85 62.69 -50.55
CA MET A 330 -18.44 61.49 -49.96
C MET A 330 -18.71 60.39 -51.03
N PHE A 331 -18.64 59.14 -50.56
CA PHE A 331 -19.38 57.89 -50.90
C PHE A 331 -20.39 57.89 -52.08
N PRO A 332 -20.70 56.75 -52.76
CA PRO A 332 -20.89 55.42 -52.14
C PRO A 332 -20.55 54.14 -52.96
N GLY A 333 -20.51 53.04 -52.20
CA GLY A 333 -20.68 51.62 -52.52
C GLY A 333 -20.69 51.10 -53.97
N HIS A 334 -19.85 50.10 -54.24
CA HIS A 334 -20.35 48.79 -54.65
C HIS A 334 -19.34 47.68 -54.33
N MET A 335 -19.85 46.54 -53.91
CA MET A 335 -19.10 45.33 -53.58
C MET A 335 -18.48 44.67 -54.82
N GLN A 336 -17.32 44.04 -54.64
CA GLN A 336 -16.98 42.61 -54.91
C GLN A 336 -15.45 42.45 -55.22
N PRO A 337 -14.89 41.22 -55.32
CA PRO A 337 -14.31 40.42 -54.24
C PRO A 337 -12.77 40.21 -54.44
N PHE A 338 -12.16 39.36 -53.60
CA PHE A 338 -10.81 38.77 -53.75
C PHE A 338 -9.57 39.61 -53.38
N ARG A 339 -8.94 39.30 -52.23
CA ARG A 339 -7.72 38.45 -52.14
C ARG A 339 -7.15 38.52 -50.72
N GLY A 340 -6.80 37.34 -50.20
CA GLY A 340 -6.19 37.18 -48.88
C GLY A 340 -4.88 37.94 -48.74
N SER A 341 -4.63 38.42 -47.52
CA SER A 341 -3.30 38.80 -47.06
C SER A 341 -3.07 38.10 -45.73
N ALA A 342 -2.21 37.09 -45.77
CA ALA A 342 -1.76 36.35 -44.60
C ALA A 342 -1.02 37.30 -43.63
N PRO A 343 -1.16 37.14 -42.31
CA PRO A 343 -0.36 37.91 -41.37
C PRO A 343 1.11 37.47 -41.49
N GLN A 344 1.97 38.47 -41.65
CA GLN A 344 3.42 38.35 -41.80
C GLN A 344 4.00 37.56 -40.63
N PHE A 345 4.60 36.41 -40.92
CA PHE A 345 5.41 35.66 -39.96
C PHE A 345 6.63 36.51 -39.58
N ALA A 346 6.75 36.87 -38.31
CA ALA A 346 8.02 37.28 -37.73
C ALA A 346 9.06 36.18 -38.00
N PRO A 347 10.33 36.52 -38.32
CA PRO A 347 11.34 35.51 -38.60
C PRO A 347 11.54 34.63 -37.36
N ARG A 348 11.31 33.32 -37.50
CA ARG A 348 11.62 32.34 -36.44
C ARG A 348 13.11 32.48 -36.13
N VAL A 349 13.43 32.81 -34.88
CA VAL A 349 14.78 32.66 -34.34
C VAL A 349 15.18 31.19 -34.56
N GLN A 350 16.11 30.94 -35.48
CA GLN A 350 16.60 29.59 -35.73
C GLN A 350 17.32 29.11 -34.48
N GLY A 351 16.75 28.09 -33.83
CA GLY A 351 17.38 27.44 -32.68
C GLY A 351 18.75 26.85 -33.03
N PRO A 352 19.56 26.49 -32.01
CA PRO A 352 20.86 25.88 -32.23
C PRO A 352 20.74 24.58 -33.03
N CYS A 353 21.68 24.34 -33.94
CA CYS A 353 21.74 23.11 -34.73
C CYS A 353 21.82 21.87 -33.81
N PHE A 354 20.92 20.90 -34.00
CA PHE A 354 20.86 19.68 -33.19
C PHE A 354 22.09 18.75 -33.30
N HIS A 355 23.07 19.06 -34.14
CA HIS A 355 24.32 18.30 -34.25
C HIS A 355 25.51 18.99 -33.58
N CYS A 356 25.71 20.29 -33.81
CA CYS A 356 26.86 21.04 -33.30
C CYS A 356 26.53 22.12 -32.27
N GLY A 357 25.25 22.37 -32.00
CA GLY A 357 24.78 23.39 -31.06
C GLY A 357 24.92 24.84 -31.52
N LYS A 358 25.46 25.12 -32.72
CA LYS A 358 25.61 26.50 -33.24
C LYS A 358 24.36 26.95 -34.00
N ALA A 359 23.96 28.21 -33.83
CA ALA A 359 22.81 28.79 -34.53
C ALA A 359 23.13 29.12 -36.01
N GLY A 360 22.09 29.34 -36.82
CA GLY A 360 22.21 29.83 -38.20
C GLY A 360 22.25 28.78 -39.32
N HIS A 361 22.08 27.48 -39.02
CA HIS A 361 21.96 26.43 -40.04
C HIS A 361 21.14 25.22 -39.55
N PHE A 362 20.52 24.49 -40.48
CA PHE A 362 19.86 23.21 -40.18
C PHE A 362 20.86 22.05 -40.10
N ARG A 363 20.52 20.99 -39.36
CA ARG A 363 21.36 19.78 -39.21
C ARG A 363 21.89 19.26 -40.54
N ARG A 364 21.05 19.20 -41.59
CA ARG A 364 21.41 18.75 -42.94
C ARG A 364 22.49 19.57 -43.65
N ASN A 365 22.70 20.81 -43.22
CA ASN A 365 23.69 21.75 -43.76
C ASN A 365 24.80 22.02 -42.74
N CYS A 366 25.00 21.11 -41.77
CA CYS A 366 26.00 21.32 -40.74
C CYS A 366 27.41 21.11 -41.32
N PRO A 367 28.31 22.11 -41.25
CA PRO A 367 29.67 21.96 -41.77
C PRO A 367 30.47 20.87 -41.04
N GLN A 368 30.06 20.48 -39.82
CA GLN A 368 30.67 19.37 -39.09
C GLN A 368 30.16 17.98 -39.52
N GLN A 369 29.05 17.90 -40.26
CA GLN A 369 28.54 16.63 -40.78
C GLN A 369 29.34 16.08 -41.97
N GLN A 370 30.09 16.93 -42.68
CA GLN A 370 30.89 16.49 -43.84
C GLN A 370 32.20 15.80 -43.44
N ASN A 371 32.64 15.94 -42.19
CA ASN A 371 33.88 15.32 -41.70
C ASN A 371 33.74 13.88 -41.19
N THR A 372 32.54 13.29 -41.21
CA THR A 372 32.30 11.91 -40.74
C THR A 372 32.15 10.88 -41.85
N GLN A 373 32.42 11.25 -43.11
CA GLN A 373 32.43 10.32 -44.26
C GLN A 373 33.84 10.04 -44.85
N GLY A 374 34.90 10.24 -44.08
CA GLY A 374 36.26 9.83 -44.44
C GLY A 374 36.80 8.76 -43.49
N GLY A 375 36.49 7.49 -43.74
CA GLY A 375 36.96 6.39 -42.90
C GLY A 375 36.26 5.05 -43.13
N LYS A 376 36.11 4.64 -44.40
CA LYS A 376 36.01 3.22 -44.75
C LYS A 376 37.35 2.82 -45.35
N GLN A 377 38.17 2.12 -44.56
CA GLN A 377 38.97 0.96 -44.95
C GLN A 377 39.14 0.10 -43.71
#